data_AF-A0A1Q7XYS2-F1
#
_entry.id   AF-A0A1Q7XYS2-F1
#
_cell.length_a   1.000
_cell.length_b   1.000
_cell.length_c   1.000
_cell.angle_alpha   90.00
_cell.angle_beta   90.00
_cell.angle_gamma   90.00
#
_symmetry.space_group_name_H-M   'P 1'
#
loop_
_entity.id
_entity.type
_entity.pdbx_description
1 polymer ?
#
loop_
_entity_poly.entity_id
_entity_poly.type
_entity_poly.pdbx_seq_one_letter_code
_entity_poly.pdbx_strand_id
1 'polypeptide(L)' 'MRLLLDQGLPRSTVLHLHNAGIEAAHVGDRGLATASDAKILDIGRHEGRVVVTLDADFHALLCCPALGDRP' A
#
# COMPACT_ATOMS: atom_id res chain seq x y z
N MET A 1 -10.93 8.60 4.73
CA MET A 1 -10.00 7.46 4.57
C MET A 1 -9.27 7.63 3.26
N ARG A 2 -7.94 7.38 3.24
CA ARG A 2 -7.09 7.58 2.05
C ARG A 2 -6.46 6.25 1.70
N LEU A 3 -6.63 5.78 0.47
CA LEU A 3 -6.11 4.51 0.02
C LEU A 3 -4.80 4.69 -0.75
N LEU A 4 -3.92 3.71 -0.61
CA LEU A 4 -2.74 3.51 -1.46
C LEU A 4 -2.84 2.11 -2.04
N LEU A 5 -3.08 2.02 -3.34
CA LEU A 5 -3.20 0.75 -4.06
C LEU A 5 -1.80 0.29 -4.46
N ASP A 6 -1.49 -0.99 -4.22
CA ASP A 6 -0.25 -1.66 -4.63
C ASP A 6 -0.10 -1.80 -6.16
N GLN A 7 0.92 -2.55 -6.62
CA GLN A 7 1.13 -2.80 -8.06
C GLN A 7 0.20 -3.86 -8.66
N GLY A 8 -0.35 -4.76 -7.85
CA GLY A 8 -1.22 -5.85 -8.31
C GLY A 8 -2.62 -5.36 -8.69
N LEU A 9 -3.04 -4.20 -8.19
CA LEU A 9 -4.31 -3.57 -8.53
C LEU A 9 -4.26 -2.87 -9.91
N PRO A 10 -5.35 -2.87 -10.69
CA PRO A 10 -5.42 -2.05 -11.90
C PRO A 10 -5.40 -0.55 -11.57
N ARG A 11 -4.61 0.26 -12.29
CA ARG A 11 -4.57 1.74 -12.13
C ARG A 11 -5.95 2.40 -12.28
N SER A 12 -6.79 1.87 -13.15
CA SER A 12 -8.17 2.35 -13.35
C SER A 12 -9.03 2.26 -12.09
N THR A 13 -8.67 1.40 -11.12
CA THR A 13 -9.37 1.29 -9.83
C THR A 13 -9.41 2.62 -9.07
N VAL A 14 -8.37 3.46 -9.21
CA VAL A 14 -8.34 4.80 -8.61
C VAL A 14 -9.51 5.65 -9.08
N LEU A 15 -9.83 5.62 -10.37
CA LEU A 15 -10.97 6.36 -10.93
C LEU A 15 -12.30 5.87 -10.35
N HIS A 16 -12.48 4.55 -10.24
CA HIS A 16 -13.70 3.99 -9.65
C HIS A 16 -13.86 4.35 -8.18
N LEU A 17 -12.77 4.33 -7.40
CA LEU A 17 -12.76 4.74 -5.99
C LEU A 17 -13.06 6.23 -5.84
N HIS A 18 -12.48 7.08 -6.67
CA HIS A 18 -12.79 8.51 -6.68
C HIS A 18 -14.26 8.79 -7.01
N ASN A 19 -14.82 8.09 -8.01
CA ASN A 19 -16.24 8.20 -8.34
C ASN A 19 -17.17 7.75 -7.20
N ALA A 20 -16.67 6.86 -6.32
CA ALA A 20 -17.35 6.46 -5.09
C ALA A 20 -17.08 7.38 -3.89
N GLY A 21 -16.36 8.49 -4.08
CA GLY A 21 -16.02 9.45 -3.02
C GLY A 21 -14.86 9.02 -2.11
N ILE A 22 -14.07 8.03 -2.52
CA ILE A 22 -12.92 7.51 -1.77
C ILE A 22 -11.64 8.10 -2.36
N GLU A 23 -10.83 8.76 -1.53
CA GLU A 23 -9.50 9.22 -1.96
C GLU A 23 -8.57 8.01 -2.11
N ALA A 24 -8.03 7.80 -3.31
CA ALA A 24 -7.11 6.72 -3.60
C ALA A 24 -5.92 7.22 -4.44
N ALA A 25 -4.79 6.53 -4.35
CA ALA A 25 -3.64 6.72 -5.24
C ALA A 25 -3.04 5.35 -5.55
N HIS A 26 -2.54 5.16 -6.77
CA HIS A 26 -1.83 3.95 -7.16
C HIS A 26 -0.32 4.16 -7.03
N VAL A 27 0.42 3.19 -6.48
CA VAL A 27 1.89 3.31 -6.32
C VAL A 27 2.60 3.52 -7.66
N GLY A 28 2.14 2.87 -8.72
CA GLY A 28 2.64 3.06 -10.09
C GLY A 28 2.47 4.48 -10.64
N ASP A 29 1.47 5.25 -10.22
CA ASP A 29 1.27 6.65 -10.67
C ASP A 29 2.17 7.62 -9.91
N ARG A 30 2.74 7.16 -8.79
CA ARG A 30 3.69 7.91 -7.94
C ARG A 30 5.15 7.58 -8.25
N GLY A 31 5.42 6.89 -9.35
CA GLY A 31 6.76 6.42 -9.70
C GLY A 31 7.29 5.31 -8.79
N LEU A 32 6.43 4.70 -7.97
CA LEU A 32 6.78 3.61 -7.05
C LEU A 32 6.53 2.24 -7.70
N ALA A 33 6.61 2.17 -9.03
CA ALA A 33 6.45 0.96 -9.85
C ALA A 33 7.31 -0.21 -9.35
N THR A 34 8.53 0.11 -8.91
CA THR A 34 9.56 -0.85 -8.51
C THR A 34 9.83 -0.81 -7.00
N ALA A 35 8.99 -0.12 -6.22
CA ALA A 35 9.13 -0.07 -4.77
C ALA A 35 8.80 -1.44 -4.16
N SER A 36 9.56 -1.85 -3.15
CA SER A 36 9.23 -3.05 -2.38
C SER A 36 8.00 -2.85 -1.50
N ASP A 37 7.33 -3.94 -1.15
CA ASP A 37 6.16 -3.94 -0.27
C ASP A 37 6.42 -3.23 1.06
N ALA A 38 7.59 -3.48 1.66
CA ALA A 38 8.04 -2.77 2.87
C ALA A 38 8.10 -1.26 2.67
N LYS A 39 8.54 -0.79 1.49
CA LYS A 39 8.57 0.64 1.17
C LYS A 39 7.17 1.21 0.96
N ILE A 40 6.28 0.46 0.32
CA ILE A 40 4.87 0.83 0.13
C ILE A 40 4.18 0.96 1.50
N LEU A 41 4.42 0.02 2.42
CA LEU A 41 3.90 0.05 3.79
C LEU A 41 4.43 1.24 4.59
N ASP A 42 5.72 1.56 4.48
CA ASP A 42 6.35 2.72 5.13
C ASP A 42 5.71 4.05 4.65
N ILE A 43 5.49 4.18 3.33
CA ILE A 43 4.81 5.33 2.74
C ILE A 43 3.36 5.42 3.23
N GLY A 44 2.65 4.28 3.24
CA GLY A 44 1.29 4.20 3.77
C GLY A 44 1.21 4.68 5.22
N ARG A 45 2.13 4.20 6.07
CA ARG A 45 2.24 4.61 7.47
C ARG A 45 2.56 6.09 7.64
N HIS A 46 3.55 6.61 6.90
CA HIS A 46 3.96 8.01 6.99
C HIS A 46 2.89 8.99 6.49
N GLU A 47 2.15 8.62 5.44
CA GLU A 47 1.11 9.47 4.86
C GLU A 47 -0.30 9.27 5.47
N GLY A 48 -0.44 8.36 6.45
CA GLY A 48 -1.73 7.99 7.03
C GLY A 48 -2.69 7.37 6.01
N ARG A 49 -2.17 6.59 5.06
CA ARG A 49 -2.93 5.88 4.03
C ARG A 49 -3.08 4.40 4.39
N VAL A 50 -4.24 3.85 4.08
CA VAL A 50 -4.50 2.40 4.14
C VAL A 50 -3.96 1.79 2.85
N VAL A 51 -3.00 0.87 2.98
CA VAL A 51 -2.48 0.11 1.84
C VAL A 51 -3.49 -0.98 1.48
N VAL A 52 -3.87 -1.04 0.20
CA VAL A 52 -4.72 -2.08 -0.36
C VAL A 52 -3.85 -2.90 -1.29
N THR A 53 -3.88 -4.21 -1.12
CA THR A 53 -3.07 -5.16 -1.89
C THR A 53 -3.90 -6.33 -2.39
N LEU A 54 -3.53 -6.87 -3.56
CA LEU A 54 -4.08 -8.10 -4.12
C LEU A 54 -3.05 -9.25 -4.09
N ASP A 55 -2.08 -9.18 -3.17
CA ASP A 55 -1.09 -10.24 -2.97
C ASP A 55 -1.46 -11.10 -1.76
N ALA A 56 -1.37 -12.42 -1.93
CA ALA A 56 -1.75 -13.37 -0.90
C ALA A 56 -0.73 -13.45 0.25
N ASP A 57 0.51 -12.99 0.06
CA ASP A 57 1.64 -13.14 0.98
C ASP A 57 2.04 -11.85 1.72
N PHE A 58 1.36 -10.72 1.48
CA PHE A 58 1.57 -9.48 2.26
C PHE A 58 1.37 -9.68 3.77
N HIS A 59 0.58 -10.68 4.18
CA HIS A 59 0.42 -11.04 5.59
C HIS A 59 1.75 -11.39 6.27
N ALA A 60 2.77 -11.86 5.52
CA ALA A 60 4.08 -12.18 6.08
C ALA A 60 4.80 -10.93 6.61
N LEU A 61 4.58 -9.78 5.97
CA LEU A 61 5.13 -8.49 6.38
C LEU A 61 4.37 -7.86 7.55
N LEU A 62 3.08 -8.16 7.68
CA LEU A 62 2.25 -7.72 8.81
C LEU A 62 2.46 -8.61 10.06
N CYS A 63 2.83 -9.87 9.87
CA CYS A 63 2.92 -10.87 10.93
C CYS A 63 4.32 -10.98 11.58
N CYS A 64 5.35 -10.36 11.02
CA CYS A 64 6.68 -10.35 11.63
C CYS A 64 7.04 -8.97 12.18
N PRO A 65 6.70 -8.66 13.44
CA PRO A 65 7.59 -7.84 14.23
C PRO A 65 8.82 -8.72 14.46
N ALA A 66 9.84 -8.59 13.60
CA ALA A 66 11.15 -9.12 13.94
C ALA A 66 11.47 -8.60 15.34
N LEU A 67 11.65 -9.56 16.24
CA LEU A 67 11.87 -9.35 17.66
C LEU A 67 12.80 -8.17 17.84
N GLY A 68 12.41 -7.27 18.73
CA GLY A 68 13.31 -6.29 19.28
C GLY A 68 14.52 -7.03 19.83
N ASP A 69 15.62 -6.96 19.09
CA ASP A 69 16.93 -7.23 19.62
C ASP A 69 17.30 -6.03 20.50
N ARG A 70 16.85 -6.07 21.76
CA ARG A 70 17.35 -5.31 22.89
C ARG A 70 16.94 -6.04 24.18
N PRO A 71 17.84 -6.29 25.15
CA PRO A 71 19.28 -6.00 25.22
C PRO A 71 20.19 -7.19 24.88
#